data_AF-G7EGY8-F1
#
_entry.id   AF-G7EGY8-F1
#
_cell.length_a   1.000
_cell.length_b   1.000
_cell.length_c   1.000
_cell.angle_alpha   90.00
_cell.angle_beta   90.00
_cell.angle_gamma   90.00
#
_symmetry.space_group_name_H-M   'P 1'
#
loop_
_entity.id
_entity.type
_entity.pdbx_description
1 polymer ?
#
loop_
_entity_poly.entity_id
_entity_poly.type
_entity_poly.pdbx_seq_one_letter_code
_entity_poly.pdbx_strand_id
1 'polypeptide(L)'
;MPIKPIIDIAIGGTWDYIQLITTGTWQFESVLNDPAWATGWTYNYYFWWLAWGPFVGVFLAKISQGRPVWQYILGVVFVPTFVTIIWFSVFSGSAIAWEQTHNAGILVAIKADYTQGLFVFFEQLGWQGGLLIWSSLLLLLIFVATSADSAILVIRQLSGASDAQTWSLYAWSFALGLCAFVLLVQNNEPLNRSVAIIGALPFLIIFMLQLIGFIKEFTNELINEE
;
A
#
# COMPACT_ATOMS: atom_id res chain seq x y z
N MET A 1 9.44 2.09 -25.70
CA MET A 1 9.63 3.12 -24.67
C MET A 1 11.11 3.28 -24.36
N PRO A 2 11.67 4.50 -24.27
CA PRO A 2 13.08 4.65 -23.89
C PRO A 2 13.28 4.15 -22.46
N ILE A 3 14.27 3.29 -22.25
CA ILE A 3 14.57 2.73 -20.93
C ILE A 3 15.29 3.72 -20.02
N LYS A 4 15.94 4.73 -20.62
CA LYS A 4 16.78 5.70 -19.90
C LYS A 4 15.99 6.46 -18.81
N PRO A 5 14.81 7.06 -19.07
CA PRO A 5 14.05 7.74 -18.01
C PRO A 5 13.66 6.82 -16.84
N ILE A 6 13.38 5.54 -17.13
CA ILE A 6 13.07 4.54 -16.09
C ILE A 6 14.30 4.30 -15.20
N ILE A 7 15.48 4.14 -15.81
CA ILE A 7 16.75 3.95 -15.09
C ILE A 7 17.10 5.20 -14.28
N ASP A 8 16.93 6.38 -14.87
CA ASP A 8 17.23 7.65 -14.22
C ASP A 8 16.36 7.84 -12.97
N ILE A 9 15.06 7.52 -13.04
CA ILE A 9 14.19 7.54 -11.86
C ILE A 9 14.56 6.44 -10.86
N ALA A 10 14.89 5.23 -11.32
CA ALA A 10 15.26 4.15 -10.41
C ALA A 10 16.50 4.50 -9.59
N ILE A 11 17.55 5.00 -10.24
CA ILE A 11 18.81 5.34 -9.57
C ILE A 11 18.64 6.63 -8.77
N GLY A 12 18.11 7.69 -9.40
CA GLY A 12 17.93 9.00 -8.77
C GLY A 12 16.98 8.95 -7.59
N GLY A 13 15.79 8.38 -7.77
CA GLY A 13 14.80 8.25 -6.70
C GLY A 13 15.27 7.35 -5.55
N THR A 14 16.03 6.29 -5.84
CA THR A 14 16.67 5.48 -4.77
C THR A 14 17.71 6.29 -4.01
N TRP A 15 18.54 7.06 -4.72
CA TRP A 15 19.53 7.93 -4.10
C TRP A 15 18.88 9.00 -3.20
N ASP A 16 17.84 9.67 -3.69
CA ASP A 16 17.07 10.67 -2.94
C ASP A 16 16.42 10.04 -1.70
N TYR A 17 15.90 8.81 -1.81
CA TYR A 17 15.35 8.07 -0.69
C TYR A 17 16.41 7.71 0.36
N ILE A 18 17.61 7.28 -0.06
CA ILE A 18 18.73 7.02 0.85
C ILE A 18 19.12 8.31 1.58
N GLN A 19 19.20 9.44 0.87
CA GLN A 19 19.48 10.73 1.48
C GLN A 19 18.43 11.05 2.55
N LEU A 20 17.14 10.89 2.24
CA LEU A 20 16.04 11.14 3.18
C LEU A 20 16.14 10.29 4.46
N ILE A 21 16.55 9.02 4.34
CA ILE A 21 16.82 8.15 5.49
C ILE A 21 17.98 8.70 6.33
N THR A 22 19.08 9.10 5.69
CA THR A 22 20.29 9.56 6.39
C THR A 22 20.14 10.94 7.03
N THR A 23 19.37 11.84 6.42
CA THR A 23 19.15 13.20 6.92
C THR A 23 18.00 13.27 7.91
N GLY A 24 17.11 12.27 7.92
CA GLY A 24 15.91 12.26 8.76
C GLY A 24 14.90 13.35 8.37
N THR A 25 15.01 13.94 7.17
CA THR A 25 14.07 14.91 6.63
C THR A 25 12.85 14.19 6.07
N TRP A 26 12.13 13.50 6.95
CA TRP A 26 10.82 12.97 6.64
C TRP A 26 9.93 14.12 6.16
N GLN A 27 9.12 13.88 5.13
CA GLN A 27 8.25 14.88 4.48
C GLN A 27 7.08 15.32 5.37
N PHE A 28 7.39 15.71 6.61
CA PHE A 28 6.49 16.26 7.59
C PHE A 28 6.33 17.76 7.39
N GLU A 29 5.23 18.28 7.92
CA GLU A 29 4.91 19.71 7.84
C GLU A 29 6.05 20.61 8.34
N SER A 30 6.69 20.23 9.45
CA SER A 30 7.80 20.98 10.06
C SER A 30 9.03 21.14 9.16
N VAL A 31 9.18 20.25 8.18
CA VAL A 31 10.30 20.26 7.22
C VAL A 31 9.87 20.90 5.91
N LEU A 32 8.66 20.62 5.45
CA LEU A 32 8.15 21.09 4.16
C LEU A 32 7.63 22.52 4.18
N ASN A 33 7.21 23.03 5.34
CA ASN A 33 6.37 24.24 5.45
C ASN A 33 5.10 24.17 4.57
N ASP A 34 4.60 22.96 4.31
CA ASP A 34 3.39 22.68 3.54
C ASP A 34 2.51 21.66 4.31
N PRO A 35 1.62 22.15 5.18
CA PRO A 35 0.71 21.30 5.96
C PRO A 35 -0.25 20.50 5.07
N ALA A 36 -0.65 21.08 3.94
CA ALA A 36 -1.60 20.46 3.02
C ALA A 36 -0.96 19.27 2.30
N TRP A 37 0.30 19.38 1.88
CA TRP A 37 1.04 18.25 1.32
C TRP A 37 1.25 17.14 2.36
N ALA A 38 1.73 17.49 3.55
CA ALA A 38 2.01 16.51 4.61
C ALA A 38 0.75 15.73 4.99
N THR A 39 -0.39 16.42 5.12
CA THR A 39 -1.68 15.78 5.41
C THR A 39 -2.20 15.00 4.21
N GLY A 40 -2.09 15.56 3.00
CA GLY A 40 -2.58 14.94 1.76
C GLY A 40 -1.85 13.63 1.40
N TRP A 41 -0.58 13.50 1.77
CA TRP A 41 0.25 12.37 1.38
C TRP A 41 0.88 11.65 2.58
N THR A 42 1.83 12.30 3.25
CA THR A 42 2.69 11.67 4.26
C THR A 42 1.86 11.04 5.37
N TYR A 43 1.05 11.83 6.09
CA TYR A 43 0.26 11.33 7.21
C TYR A 43 -0.79 10.31 6.76
N ASN A 44 -1.48 10.55 5.64
CA ASN A 44 -2.45 9.61 5.09
C ASN A 44 -1.85 8.22 4.85
N TYR A 45 -0.65 8.13 4.27
CA TYR A 45 0.01 6.84 4.04
C TYR A 45 0.44 6.17 5.35
N TYR A 46 0.98 6.91 6.33
CA TYR A 46 1.31 6.33 7.63
C TYR A 46 0.08 5.67 8.28
N PHE A 47 -1.05 6.37 8.33
CA PHE A 47 -2.28 5.82 8.91
C PHE A 47 -2.89 4.69 8.07
N TRP A 48 -2.82 4.78 6.74
CA TRP A 48 -3.22 3.68 5.85
C TRP A 48 -2.43 2.41 6.19
N TRP A 49 -1.10 2.48 6.20
CA TRP A 49 -0.27 1.30 6.45
C TRP A 49 -0.50 0.73 7.85
N LEU A 50 -0.75 1.57 8.85
CA LEU A 50 -1.15 1.14 10.19
C LEU A 50 -2.48 0.39 10.19
N ALA A 51 -3.51 0.87 9.49
CA ALA A 51 -4.77 0.14 9.34
C ALA A 51 -4.59 -1.22 8.67
N TRP A 52 -3.55 -1.37 7.84
CA TRP A 52 -3.24 -2.62 7.14
C TRP A 52 -2.39 -3.59 7.96
N GLY A 53 -1.73 -3.11 9.02
CA GLY A 53 -0.86 -3.89 9.91
C GLY A 53 -1.43 -5.23 10.39
N PRO A 54 -2.69 -5.33 10.89
CA PRO A 54 -3.18 -6.57 11.49
C PRO A 54 -3.30 -7.71 10.47
N PHE A 55 -3.74 -7.40 9.24
CA PHE A 55 -3.89 -8.46 8.24
C PHE A 55 -2.55 -8.83 7.58
N VAL A 56 -1.71 -7.84 7.27
CA VAL A 56 -0.40 -8.08 6.66
C VAL A 56 0.49 -8.84 7.64
N GLY A 57 0.48 -8.45 8.93
CA GLY A 57 1.28 -9.09 9.98
C GLY A 57 0.95 -10.57 10.15
N VAL A 58 -0.34 -10.94 10.20
CA VAL A 58 -0.76 -12.35 10.30
C VAL A 58 -0.33 -13.16 9.08
N PHE A 59 -0.47 -12.60 7.87
CA PHE A 59 -0.03 -13.26 6.64
C PHE A 59 1.50 -13.49 6.65
N LEU A 60 2.26 -12.44 6.96
CA LEU A 60 3.72 -12.49 7.02
C LEU A 60 4.21 -13.50 8.07
N ALA A 61 3.57 -13.56 9.23
CA ALA A 61 3.88 -14.55 10.27
C ALA A 61 3.67 -15.99 9.78
N LYS A 62 2.57 -16.26 9.07
CA LYS A 62 2.24 -17.62 8.56
C LYS A 62 3.25 -18.11 7.52
N ILE A 63 3.65 -17.27 6.58
CA ILE A 63 4.61 -17.67 5.53
C ILE A 63 6.07 -17.70 6.01
N SER A 64 6.32 -17.17 7.21
CA SER A 64 7.68 -17.04 7.78
C SER A 64 7.96 -18.02 8.91
N GLN A 65 7.09 -19.00 9.16
CA GLN A 65 7.29 -20.03 10.18
C GLN A 65 8.62 -20.77 9.98
N GLY A 66 9.39 -20.92 11.06
CA GLY A 66 10.68 -21.61 11.06
C GLY A 66 11.85 -20.82 10.48
N ARG A 67 11.65 -19.54 10.11
CA ARG A 67 12.74 -18.67 9.64
C ARG A 67 13.36 -17.89 10.80
N PRO A 68 14.69 -17.68 10.84
CA PRO A 68 15.30 -16.80 11.81
C PRO A 68 14.85 -15.35 11.61
N VAL A 69 14.77 -14.59 12.71
CA VAL A 69 14.22 -13.22 12.74
C VAL A 69 14.93 -12.29 11.75
N TRP A 70 16.25 -12.41 11.58
CA TRP A 70 16.99 -11.57 10.64
C TRP A 70 16.61 -11.85 9.17
N GLN A 71 16.37 -13.11 8.78
CA GLN A 71 15.92 -13.44 7.42
C GLN A 71 14.51 -12.90 7.17
N TYR A 72 13.66 -12.98 8.20
CA TYR A 72 12.32 -12.41 8.16
C TYR A 72 12.37 -10.90 7.91
N ILE A 73 13.14 -10.15 8.70
CA ILE A 73 13.28 -8.70 8.57
C ILE A 73 13.82 -8.33 7.18
N LEU A 74 14.89 -8.99 6.73
CA LEU A 74 15.47 -8.70 5.42
C LEU A 74 14.47 -9.00 4.29
N GLY A 75 13.76 -10.12 4.35
CA GLY A 75 12.76 -10.49 3.33
C GLY A 75 11.60 -9.50 3.25
N VAL A 76 11.05 -9.12 4.40
CA VAL A 76 9.88 -8.23 4.48
C VAL A 76 10.22 -6.78 4.12
N VAL A 77 11.45 -6.33 4.37
CA VAL A 77 11.89 -4.98 4.03
C VAL A 77 12.36 -4.93 2.57
N PHE A 78 13.36 -5.72 2.20
CA PHE A 78 14.05 -5.53 0.92
C PHE A 78 13.24 -5.99 -0.29
N VAL A 79 12.48 -7.09 -0.19
CA VAL A 79 11.73 -7.62 -1.34
C VAL A 79 10.62 -6.65 -1.77
N PRO A 80 9.72 -6.17 -0.87
CA PRO A 80 8.71 -5.19 -1.26
C PRO A 80 9.31 -3.87 -1.70
N THR A 81 10.37 -3.38 -1.03
CA THR A 81 11.06 -2.13 -1.44
C THR A 81 11.63 -2.24 -2.85
N PHE A 82 12.23 -3.38 -3.22
CA PHE A 82 12.76 -3.55 -4.56
C PHE A 82 11.64 -3.57 -5.61
N VAL A 83 10.53 -4.25 -5.32
CA VAL A 83 9.36 -4.28 -6.20
C VAL A 83 8.75 -2.89 -6.35
N THR A 84 8.64 -2.09 -5.28
CA THR A 84 8.12 -0.72 -5.36
C THR A 84 9.05 0.19 -6.15
N ILE A 85 10.38 0.09 -5.99
CA ILE A 85 11.34 0.83 -6.80
C ILE A 85 11.11 0.53 -8.29
N ILE A 86 11.03 -0.74 -8.67
CA ILE A 86 10.77 -1.12 -10.07
C ILE A 86 9.44 -0.55 -10.55
N TRP A 87 8.37 -0.75 -9.77
CA TRP A 87 7.03 -0.31 -10.14
C TRP A 87 6.98 1.19 -10.37
N PHE A 88 7.38 1.99 -9.39
CA PHE A 88 7.38 3.44 -9.51
C PHE A 88 8.31 3.92 -10.62
N SER A 89 9.50 3.35 -10.77
CA SER A 89 10.43 3.74 -11.83
C SER A 89 9.88 3.47 -13.22
N VAL A 90 9.27 2.29 -13.42
CA VAL A 90 8.63 1.93 -14.69
C VAL A 90 7.48 2.89 -14.97
N PHE A 91 6.50 3.03 -14.09
CA PHE A 91 5.31 3.83 -14.41
C PHE A 91 5.57 5.34 -14.42
N SER A 92 6.24 5.89 -13.40
CA SER A 92 6.52 7.32 -13.34
C SER A 92 7.55 7.77 -14.37
N GLY A 93 8.64 7.02 -14.57
CA GLY A 93 9.68 7.38 -15.53
C GLY A 93 9.14 7.37 -16.95
N SER A 94 8.26 6.42 -17.22
CA SER A 94 7.50 6.31 -18.45
C SER A 94 6.53 7.48 -18.66
N ALA A 95 5.63 7.72 -17.70
CA ALA A 95 4.59 8.74 -17.81
C ALA A 95 5.17 10.16 -17.87
N ILE A 96 6.16 10.47 -17.03
CA ILE A 96 6.83 11.79 -17.01
C ILE A 96 7.57 12.04 -18.32
N ALA A 97 8.34 11.06 -18.80
CA ALA A 97 9.06 11.21 -20.05
C ALA A 97 8.10 11.43 -21.22
N TRP A 98 6.97 10.71 -21.24
CA TRP A 98 5.98 10.84 -22.30
C TRP A 98 5.26 12.20 -22.26
N GLU A 99 4.89 12.67 -21.06
CA GLU A 99 4.32 13.99 -20.88
C GLU A 99 5.27 15.09 -21.36
N GLN A 100 6.55 15.03 -20.98
CA GLN A 100 7.54 16.04 -21.36
C GLN A 100 7.86 16.06 -22.86
N THR A 101 7.82 14.91 -23.53
CA THR A 101 8.23 14.80 -24.93
C THR A 101 7.08 14.96 -25.92
N HIS A 102 5.86 14.56 -25.55
CA HIS A 102 4.71 14.53 -26.45
C HIS A 102 3.54 15.41 -26.00
N ASN A 103 3.62 16.05 -24.82
CA ASN A 103 2.50 16.77 -24.21
C ASN A 103 1.23 15.91 -24.19
N ALA A 104 1.38 14.70 -23.64
CA ALA A 104 0.42 13.60 -23.74
C ALA A 104 -0.89 13.82 -22.98
N GLY A 105 -1.03 14.92 -22.24
CA GLY A 105 -2.22 15.24 -21.46
C GLY A 105 -2.37 14.39 -20.20
N ILE A 106 -1.32 13.66 -19.80
CA ILE A 106 -1.34 12.78 -18.62
C ILE A 106 -1.50 13.62 -17.36
N LEU A 107 -0.78 14.74 -17.24
CA LEU A 107 -0.88 15.62 -16.08
C LEU A 107 -2.26 16.28 -15.99
N VAL A 108 -2.84 16.66 -17.14
CA VAL A 108 -4.18 17.24 -17.22
C VAL A 108 -5.22 16.21 -16.75
N ALA A 109 -5.11 14.97 -17.21
CA ALA A 109 -5.99 13.88 -16.80
C ALA A 109 -5.90 13.63 -15.30
N ILE A 110 -4.70 13.50 -14.73
CA ILE A 110 -4.49 13.27 -13.28
C ILE A 110 -5.10 14.40 -12.44
N LYS A 111 -4.97 15.66 -12.89
CA LYS A 111 -5.53 16.82 -12.19
C LYS A 111 -7.06 16.85 -12.22
N ALA A 112 -7.67 16.34 -13.29
CA ALA A 112 -9.12 16.23 -13.39
C ALA A 112 -9.63 15.05 -12.55
N ASP A 113 -8.97 13.90 -12.65
CA ASP A 113 -9.27 12.67 -11.92
C ASP A 113 -8.01 11.80 -11.88
N TYR A 114 -7.46 11.57 -10.68
CA TYR A 114 -6.22 10.83 -10.49
C TYR A 114 -6.32 9.37 -10.99
N THR A 115 -7.52 8.81 -11.12
CA THR A 115 -7.74 7.46 -11.64
C THR A 115 -7.49 7.33 -13.15
N GLN A 116 -7.53 8.45 -13.89
CA GLN A 116 -7.41 8.48 -15.35
C GLN A 116 -5.96 8.43 -15.84
N GLY A 117 -4.99 8.84 -15.01
CA GLY A 117 -3.60 9.03 -15.45
C GLY A 117 -2.97 7.80 -16.10
N LEU A 118 -3.22 6.60 -15.57
CA LEU A 118 -2.71 5.34 -16.11
C LEU A 118 -3.30 5.05 -17.49
N PHE A 119 -4.61 5.26 -17.65
CA PHE A 119 -5.33 4.94 -18.89
C PHE A 119 -4.93 5.92 -20.00
N VAL A 120 -4.89 7.22 -19.71
CA VAL A 120 -4.43 8.24 -20.65
C VAL A 120 -2.98 8.02 -21.05
N PHE A 121 -2.12 7.58 -20.13
CA PHE A 121 -0.76 7.16 -20.47
C PHE A 121 -0.75 5.97 -21.43
N PHE A 122 -1.53 4.92 -21.15
CA PHE A 122 -1.59 3.74 -22.01
C PHE A 122 -2.14 4.06 -23.40
N GLU A 123 -3.11 4.95 -23.55
CA GLU A 123 -3.62 5.39 -24.86
C GLU A 123 -2.53 5.93 -25.77
N GLN A 124 -1.48 6.55 -25.20
CA GLN A 124 -0.34 7.04 -25.97
C GLN A 124 0.52 5.93 -26.59
N LEU A 125 0.36 4.70 -26.13
CA LEU A 125 1.11 3.54 -26.60
C LEU A 125 0.45 2.85 -27.80
N GLY A 126 -0.65 3.38 -28.32
CA GLY A 126 -1.37 2.82 -29.47
C GLY A 126 -2.02 1.47 -29.14
N TRP A 127 -1.88 0.47 -30.03
CA TRP A 127 -2.56 -0.82 -29.88
C TRP A 127 -2.08 -1.61 -28.65
N GLN A 128 -0.81 -1.46 -28.27
CA GLN A 128 -0.24 -2.06 -27.05
C GLN A 128 -0.90 -1.45 -25.80
N GLY A 129 -1.22 -0.17 -25.87
CA GLY A 129 -1.98 0.56 -24.85
C GLY A 129 -3.32 -0.08 -24.54
N GLY A 130 -4.10 -0.39 -25.59
CA GLY A 130 -5.39 -1.06 -25.44
C GLY A 130 -5.28 -2.40 -24.69
N LEU A 131 -4.26 -3.21 -24.99
CA LEU A 131 -4.01 -4.46 -24.26
C LEU A 131 -3.66 -4.22 -22.79
N LEU A 132 -2.84 -3.21 -22.51
CA LEU A 132 -2.44 -2.85 -21.14
C LEU A 132 -3.62 -2.32 -20.32
N ILE A 133 -4.54 -1.56 -20.91
CA ILE A 133 -5.78 -1.09 -20.27
C ILE A 133 -6.65 -2.27 -19.84
N TRP A 134 -6.93 -3.21 -20.75
CA TRP A 134 -7.73 -4.39 -20.40
C TRP A 134 -7.02 -5.27 -19.37
N SER A 135 -5.70 -5.41 -19.48
CA SER A 135 -4.89 -6.16 -18.51
C SER A 135 -4.91 -5.49 -17.14
N SER A 136 -4.83 -4.16 -17.05
CA SER A 136 -4.86 -3.44 -15.78
C SER A 136 -6.23 -3.52 -15.11
N LEU A 137 -7.32 -3.47 -15.88
CA LEU A 137 -8.67 -3.67 -15.34
C LEU A 137 -8.86 -5.10 -14.80
N LEU A 138 -8.35 -6.11 -15.52
CA LEU A 138 -8.38 -7.49 -15.07
C LEU A 138 -7.54 -7.68 -13.81
N LEU A 139 -6.32 -7.13 -13.77
CA LEU A 139 -5.45 -7.17 -12.60
C LEU A 139 -6.08 -6.45 -11.40
N LEU A 140 -6.75 -5.31 -11.60
CA LEU A 140 -7.47 -4.60 -10.55
C LEU A 140 -8.60 -5.48 -9.98
N LEU A 141 -9.38 -6.14 -10.83
CA LEU A 141 -10.46 -7.03 -10.40
C LEU A 141 -9.91 -8.21 -9.60
N ILE A 142 -8.84 -8.85 -10.08
CA ILE A 142 -8.17 -9.94 -9.36
C ILE A 142 -7.67 -9.44 -8.01
N PHE A 143 -6.98 -8.30 -7.99
CA PHE A 143 -6.40 -7.72 -6.77
C PHE A 143 -7.47 -7.41 -5.72
N VAL A 144 -8.59 -6.79 -6.13
CA VAL A 144 -9.71 -6.50 -5.23
C VAL A 144 -10.33 -7.80 -4.70
N ALA A 145 -10.55 -8.79 -5.56
CA ALA A 145 -11.11 -10.08 -5.16
C ALA A 145 -10.20 -10.83 -4.17
N THR A 146 -8.90 -10.94 -4.45
CA THR A 146 -7.94 -11.63 -3.57
C THR A 146 -7.73 -10.89 -2.25
N SER A 147 -7.76 -9.55 -2.28
CA SER A 147 -7.62 -8.72 -1.08
C SER A 147 -8.85 -8.84 -0.18
N ALA A 148 -10.06 -8.84 -0.76
CA ALA A 148 -11.31 -9.04 -0.02
C ALA A 148 -11.36 -10.43 0.63
N ASP A 149 -11.00 -11.48 -0.11
CA ASP A 149 -10.95 -12.86 0.43
C ASP A 149 -10.00 -12.96 1.63
N SER A 150 -8.78 -12.41 1.48
CA SER A 150 -7.79 -12.39 2.56
C SER A 150 -8.28 -11.62 3.80
N ALA A 151 -8.91 -10.46 3.61
CA ALA A 151 -9.46 -9.66 4.70
C ALA A 151 -10.57 -10.39 5.46
N ILE A 152 -11.50 -11.02 4.74
CA ILE A 152 -12.60 -11.80 5.33
C ILE A 152 -12.05 -12.96 6.15
N LEU A 153 -11.07 -13.71 5.64
CA LEU A 153 -10.48 -14.84 6.36
C LEU A 153 -9.76 -14.39 7.64
N VAL A 154 -9.04 -13.26 7.61
CA VAL A 154 -8.39 -12.71 8.81
C VAL A 154 -9.42 -12.27 9.84
N ILE A 155 -10.45 -11.51 9.45
CA ILE A 155 -11.46 -11.01 10.40
C ILE A 155 -12.22 -12.18 11.04
N ARG A 156 -12.51 -13.25 10.28
CA ARG A 156 -13.11 -14.48 10.82
C ARG A 156 -12.23 -15.12 11.89
N GLN A 157 -10.93 -15.23 11.64
CA GLN A 157 -9.96 -15.77 12.60
C GLN A 157 -9.89 -14.92 13.87
N LEU A 158 -9.85 -13.59 13.72
CA LEU A 158 -9.83 -12.66 14.85
C LEU A 158 -11.13 -12.65 15.66
N SER A 159 -12.25 -12.98 15.03
CA SER A 159 -13.55 -13.13 15.69
C SER A 159 -13.68 -14.44 16.49
N GLY A 160 -12.68 -15.32 16.43
CA GLY A 160 -12.72 -16.64 17.08
C GLY A 160 -13.68 -17.62 16.42
N ALA A 161 -14.08 -17.38 15.17
CA ALA A 161 -14.99 -18.27 14.46
C ALA A 161 -14.26 -19.58 14.09
N SER A 162 -14.89 -20.72 14.38
CA SER A 162 -14.36 -22.02 13.93
C SER A 162 -14.59 -22.22 12.43
N ASP A 163 -13.79 -23.08 11.80
CA ASP A 163 -13.92 -23.36 10.37
C ASP A 163 -15.31 -23.90 9.99
N ALA A 164 -15.99 -24.58 10.92
CA ALA A 164 -17.34 -25.09 10.75
C ALA A 164 -18.43 -23.98 10.74
N GLN A 165 -18.13 -22.77 11.23
CA GLN A 165 -19.07 -21.65 11.27
C GLN A 165 -19.06 -20.87 9.95
N THR A 166 -19.74 -21.41 8.95
CA THR A 166 -19.88 -20.79 7.63
C THR A 166 -20.67 -19.48 7.66
N TRP A 167 -21.59 -19.31 8.63
CA TRP A 167 -22.38 -18.06 8.77
C TRP A 167 -21.49 -16.82 8.97
N SER A 168 -20.36 -16.97 9.68
CA SER A 168 -19.40 -15.88 9.91
C SER A 168 -18.78 -15.40 8.60
N LEU A 169 -18.54 -16.31 7.64
CA LEU A 169 -18.05 -15.93 6.31
C LEU A 169 -19.04 -15.03 5.60
N TYR A 170 -20.32 -15.42 5.54
CA TYR A 170 -21.34 -14.63 4.87
C TYR A 170 -21.58 -13.28 5.55
N ALA A 171 -21.59 -13.26 6.89
CA ALA A 171 -21.76 -12.02 7.65
C ALA A 171 -20.65 -11.00 7.36
N TRP A 172 -19.38 -11.43 7.41
CA TRP A 172 -18.24 -10.54 7.15
C TRP A 172 -18.12 -10.17 5.66
N SER A 173 -18.44 -11.09 4.75
CA SER A 173 -18.49 -10.79 3.31
C SER A 173 -19.55 -9.73 2.98
N PHE A 174 -20.74 -9.86 3.58
CA PHE A 174 -21.82 -8.90 3.40
C PHE A 174 -21.47 -7.54 4.03
N ALA A 175 -20.91 -7.53 5.23
CA ALA A 175 -20.48 -6.28 5.88
C ALA A 175 -19.42 -5.55 5.05
N LEU A 176 -18.40 -6.25 4.57
CA LEU A 176 -17.35 -5.68 3.72
C LEU A 176 -17.93 -5.15 2.40
N GLY A 177 -18.79 -5.94 1.74
CA GLY A 177 -19.46 -5.56 0.50
C GLY A 177 -20.37 -4.34 0.67
N LEU A 178 -21.10 -4.26 1.79
CA LEU A 178 -21.96 -3.11 2.10
C LEU A 178 -21.14 -1.85 2.34
N CYS A 179 -20.05 -1.93 3.10
CA CYS A 179 -19.11 -0.81 3.28
C CYS A 179 -18.54 -0.34 1.94
N ALA A 180 -18.06 -1.27 1.10
CA ALA A 180 -17.55 -0.94 -0.22
C ALA A 180 -18.61 -0.27 -1.10
N PHE A 181 -19.84 -0.81 -1.11
CA PHE A 181 -20.95 -0.25 -1.88
C PHE A 181 -21.29 1.19 -1.46
N VAL A 182 -21.40 1.45 -0.14
CA VAL A 182 -21.71 2.80 0.36
C VAL A 182 -20.61 3.80 -0.03
N LEU A 183 -19.34 3.43 0.12
CA LEU A 183 -18.21 4.30 -0.25
C LEU A 183 -18.13 4.54 -1.76
N LEU A 184 -18.44 3.52 -2.58
CA LEU A 184 -18.50 3.65 -4.04
C LEU A 184 -19.64 4.56 -4.50
N VAL A 185 -20.82 4.44 -3.90
CA VAL A 185 -21.98 5.29 -4.23
C VAL A 185 -21.69 6.76 -3.90
N GLN A 186 -20.97 7.03 -2.81
CA GLN A 186 -20.56 8.39 -2.46
C GLN A 186 -19.53 8.97 -3.43
N ASN A 187 -18.75 8.11 -4.10
CA ASN A 187 -17.72 8.49 -5.07
C ASN A 187 -16.83 9.66 -4.59
N ASN A 188 -16.44 9.62 -3.31
CA ASN A 188 -15.73 10.71 -2.64
C ASN A 188 -14.43 10.18 -2.04
N GLU A 189 -13.33 10.47 -2.73
CA GLU A 189 -12.03 9.98 -2.33
C GLU A 189 -11.50 10.56 -1.01
N PRO A 190 -11.63 11.88 -0.73
CA PRO A 190 -11.28 12.42 0.57
C PRO A 190 -12.04 11.78 1.73
N LEU A 191 -13.34 11.48 1.53
CA LEU A 191 -14.15 10.75 2.50
C LEU A 191 -13.59 9.34 2.73
N ASN A 192 -13.28 8.60 1.66
CA ASN A 192 -12.73 7.25 1.74
C ASN A 192 -11.42 7.21 2.53
N ARG A 193 -10.51 8.18 2.29
CA ARG A 193 -9.27 8.35 3.06
C ARG A 193 -9.55 8.62 4.54
N SER A 194 -10.48 9.53 4.82
CA SER A 194 -10.80 9.93 6.19
C SER A 194 -11.37 8.76 7.01
N VAL A 195 -12.26 7.96 6.40
CA VAL A 195 -12.82 6.74 7.01
C VAL A 195 -11.71 5.73 7.34
N ALA A 196 -10.76 5.52 6.42
CA ALA A 196 -9.63 4.62 6.64
C ALA A 196 -8.75 5.07 7.83
N ILE A 197 -8.47 6.36 7.95
CA ILE A 197 -7.65 6.94 9.02
C ILE A 197 -8.34 6.83 10.37
N ILE A 198 -9.63 7.16 10.44
CA ILE A 198 -10.42 7.03 11.68
C ILE A 198 -10.43 5.58 12.17
N GLY A 199 -10.53 4.61 11.25
CA GLY A 199 -10.42 3.19 11.56
C GLY A 199 -9.04 2.78 12.08
N ALA A 200 -7.96 3.44 11.62
CA ALA A 200 -6.59 3.15 12.03
C ALA A 200 -6.26 3.62 13.45
N LEU A 201 -6.88 4.73 13.91
CA LEU A 201 -6.52 5.38 15.17
C LEU A 201 -6.67 4.48 16.41
N PRO A 202 -7.78 3.74 16.61
CA PRO A 202 -7.89 2.78 17.71
C PRO A 202 -6.85 1.66 17.60
N PHE A 203 -6.54 1.23 16.37
CA PHE A 203 -5.57 0.17 16.13
C PHE A 203 -4.14 0.60 16.49
N LEU A 204 -3.80 1.89 16.38
CA LEU A 204 -2.51 2.39 16.83
C LEU A 204 -2.25 2.08 18.32
N ILE A 205 -3.27 2.19 19.17
CA ILE A 205 -3.15 1.86 20.60
C ILE A 205 -2.86 0.37 20.76
N ILE A 206 -3.57 -0.49 20.03
CA ILE A 206 -3.36 -1.93 20.03
C ILE A 206 -1.95 -2.26 19.56
N PHE A 207 -1.47 -1.63 18.49
CA PHE A 207 -0.13 -1.81 17.95
C PHE A 207 0.95 -1.44 18.97
N MET A 208 0.79 -0.35 19.71
CA MET A 208 1.72 0.03 20.79
C MET A 208 1.74 -1.01 21.91
N LEU A 209 0.59 -1.54 22.32
CA LEU A 209 0.51 -2.62 23.32
C LEU A 209 1.17 -3.91 22.82
N GLN A 210 0.97 -4.26 21.54
CA GLN A 210 1.62 -5.41 20.90
C GLN A 210 3.14 -5.25 20.87
N LEU A 211 3.64 -4.05 20.57
CA LEU A 211 5.08 -3.77 20.57
C LEU A 211 5.69 -3.94 21.97
N ILE A 212 5.02 -3.44 23.01
CA ILE A 212 5.46 -3.61 24.41
C ILE A 212 5.48 -5.11 24.78
N GLY A 213 4.42 -5.85 24.43
CA GLY A 213 4.34 -7.28 24.66
C GLY A 213 5.44 -8.06 23.92
N PHE A 214 5.67 -7.73 22.66
CA PHE A 214 6.73 -8.32 21.84
C PHE A 214 8.12 -8.08 22.42
N ILE A 215 8.46 -6.83 22.78
CA ILE A 215 9.77 -6.51 23.36
C ILE A 215 9.98 -7.30 24.66
N LYS A 216 8.96 -7.35 25.52
CA LYS A 216 9.02 -8.09 26.78
C LYS A 216 9.27 -9.58 26.54
N GLU A 217 8.50 -10.20 25.67
CA GLU A 217 8.61 -11.63 25.39
C GLU A 217 9.94 -11.98 24.72
N PHE A 218 10.34 -11.21 23.71
CA PHE A 218 11.59 -11.38 22.99
C PHE A 218 12.81 -11.21 23.92
N THR A 219 12.76 -10.26 24.85
CA THR A 219 13.82 -10.08 25.85
C THR A 219 13.87 -11.24 26.84
N ASN A 220 12.71 -11.75 27.28
CA ASN A 220 12.66 -12.92 28.16
C ASN A 220 13.22 -14.18 27.48
N GLU A 221 12.90 -14.40 26.20
CA GLU A 221 13.43 -15.51 25.41
C GLU A 221 14.96 -15.46 25.34
N LEU A 222 15.53 -14.29 25.00
CA LEU A 222 16.98 -14.09 24.97
C LEU A 222 17.68 -14.33 26.32
N ILE A 223 17.03 -13.98 27.43
CA ILE A 223 17.60 -14.16 28.79
C ILE A 223 17.49 -15.62 29.24
N ASN A 224 16.42 -16.32 28.88
CA ASN A 224 16.18 -17.70 29.31
C ASN A 224 16.84 -18.76 28.41
N GLU A 225 17.38 -18.36 27.25
CA GLU A 225 18.20 -19.22 26.38
C GLU A 225 19.70 -19.26 26.78
N GLU A 226 20.13 -18.45 27.76
CA GLU A 226 21.46 -18.57 28.45
C GLU A 226 21.38 -19.44 29.71
#